data_AF-A0A7W9BGH8-F1
#
_entry.id   AF-A0A7W9BGH8-F1
#
_cell.length_a   1.000
_cell.length_b   1.000
_cell.length_c   1.000
_cell.angle_alpha   90.00
_cell.angle_beta   90.00
_cell.angle_gamma   90.00
#
_symmetry.space_group_name_H-M   'P 1'
#
loop_
_entity.id
_entity.type
_entity.pdbx_description
1 polymer ?
#
loop_
_entity_poly.entity_id
_entity_poly.type
_entity_poly.pdbx_seq_one_letter_code
_entity_poly.pdbx_strand_id
1 'polypeptide(L)'
;MVGPPKNLSDLHRIEAQVRATCKSCKATEVWELDALFAEVRNNGGNTDWHAAKHSVKCPKRCPSPIVSLAPIPYGKERARRQAHRHALINLALTILREAANRSAYQAVGTIEVRLALHVLRPFVRDQHLLSEYWRSATIQPRHPWTSCQLPYRRIALRLIELEAPVEEENRP
;
A
#
# COMPACT_ATOMS: atom_id res chain seq x y z
N MET A 1 8.73 -21.08 14.00
CA MET A 1 8.87 -21.02 15.46
C MET A 1 7.61 -21.60 16.08
N VAL A 2 7.72 -22.73 16.78
CA VAL A 2 6.59 -23.43 17.40
C VAL A 2 6.57 -23.03 18.88
N GLY A 3 5.88 -21.93 19.20
CA GLY A 3 5.73 -21.41 20.56
C GLY A 3 5.59 -19.88 20.60
N PRO A 4 4.91 -19.31 21.62
CA PRO A 4 4.88 -17.86 21.80
C PRO A 4 6.32 -17.33 22.00
N PRO A 5 6.65 -16.15 21.45
CA PRO A 5 7.97 -15.55 21.64
C PRO A 5 8.22 -15.31 23.13
N LYS A 6 9.46 -15.45 23.58
CA LYS A 6 9.80 -15.22 24.99
C LYS A 6 9.92 -13.73 25.26
N ASN A 7 10.58 -13.01 24.35
CA ASN A 7 10.83 -11.59 24.49
C ASN A 7 10.38 -10.84 23.23
N LEU A 8 10.04 -9.56 23.35
CA LEU A 8 9.73 -8.69 22.21
C LEU A 8 10.91 -8.62 21.22
N SER A 9 12.15 -8.83 21.70
CA SER A 9 13.35 -8.82 20.85
C SER A 9 13.42 -10.00 19.88
N ASP A 10 12.81 -11.14 20.21
CA ASP A 10 12.75 -12.31 19.32
C ASP A 10 11.94 -11.99 18.05
N LEU A 11 11.01 -11.04 18.13
CA LEU A 11 10.17 -10.62 17.02
C LEU A 11 10.91 -9.76 15.99
N HIS A 12 12.05 -9.14 16.34
CA HIS A 12 12.89 -8.46 15.37
C HIS A 12 13.46 -9.42 14.32
N ARG A 13 13.79 -10.66 14.71
CA ARG A 13 14.38 -11.66 13.80
C ARG A 13 13.45 -12.06 12.66
N ILE A 14 12.14 -11.89 12.85
CA ILE A 14 11.12 -12.21 11.85
C ILE A 14 10.44 -10.96 11.28
N GLU A 15 11.01 -9.78 11.52
CA GLU A 15 10.48 -8.49 11.09
C GLU A 15 8.97 -8.34 11.36
N ALA A 16 8.53 -8.82 12.53
CA ALA A 16 7.12 -8.88 12.82
C ALA A 16 6.54 -7.48 13.10
N GLN A 17 5.26 -7.32 12.80
CA GLN A 17 4.44 -6.30 13.43
C GLN A 17 3.61 -6.96 14.52
N VAL A 18 3.05 -6.18 15.45
CA VAL A 18 2.24 -6.74 16.54
C VAL A 18 0.84 -6.15 16.49
N ARG A 19 -0.17 -7.01 16.39
CA ARG A 19 -1.57 -6.61 16.54
C ARG A 19 -1.91 -6.55 18.02
N ALA A 20 -2.16 -5.34 18.52
CA ALA A 20 -2.69 -5.09 19.84
C ALA A 20 -4.23 -5.08 19.78
N THR A 21 -4.88 -5.90 20.61
CA THR A 21 -6.34 -5.99 20.68
C THR A 21 -6.80 -5.84 22.12
N CYS A 22 -7.54 -4.77 22.41
CA CYS A 22 -8.14 -4.59 23.72
C CYS A 22 -9.18 -5.68 24.00
N LYS A 23 -9.11 -6.35 25.15
CA LYS A 23 -10.07 -7.41 25.50
C LYS A 23 -11.45 -6.87 25.85
N SER A 24 -11.56 -5.66 26.40
CA SER A 24 -12.87 -5.07 26.77
C SER A 24 -13.58 -4.42 25.57
N CYS A 25 -12.96 -3.44 24.90
CA CYS A 25 -13.64 -2.69 23.83
C CYS A 25 -13.41 -3.26 22.42
N LYS A 26 -12.64 -4.36 22.31
CA LYS A 26 -12.28 -5.03 21.04
C LYS A 26 -11.57 -4.13 20.01
N ALA A 27 -11.10 -2.95 20.41
CA ALA A 27 -10.30 -2.09 19.54
C ALA A 27 -8.99 -2.79 19.17
N THR A 28 -8.69 -2.79 17.87
CA THR A 28 -7.49 -3.40 17.30
C THR A 28 -6.62 -2.34 16.66
N GLU A 29 -5.32 -2.44 16.86
CA GLU A 29 -4.33 -1.60 16.19
C GLU A 29 -3.09 -2.44 15.86
N VAL A 30 -2.42 -2.12 14.76
CA VAL A 30 -1.18 -2.78 14.35
C VAL A 30 -0.02 -1.85 14.67
N TRP A 31 0.89 -2.34 15.51
CA TRP A 31 2.03 -1.59 16.00
C TRP A 31 3.31 -2.09 15.33
N GLU A 32 4.16 -1.14 14.97
CA GLU A 32 5.57 -1.43 14.72
C GLU A 32 6.24 -1.88 16.03
N LEU A 33 7.18 -2.82 15.95
CA LEU A 33 7.88 -3.34 17.13
C LEU A 33 8.53 -2.24 17.95
N ASP A 34 9.17 -1.27 17.29
CA ASP A 34 9.88 -0.17 17.95
C ASP A 34 8.90 0.74 18.73
N ALA A 35 7.72 0.98 18.17
CA ALA A 35 6.65 1.73 18.85
C ALA A 35 6.10 0.95 20.05
N LEU A 36 5.93 -0.36 19.91
CA LEU A 36 5.50 -1.22 21.01
C LEU A 36 6.54 -1.26 22.15
N PHE A 37 7.83 -1.34 21.81
CA PHE A 37 8.92 -1.25 22.79
C PHE A 37 8.91 0.08 23.53
N ALA A 38 8.74 1.19 22.82
CA ALA A 38 8.66 2.52 23.42
C ALA A 38 7.46 2.62 24.37
N GLU A 39 6.28 2.16 23.97
CA GLU A 39 5.07 2.19 24.81
C GLU A 39 5.24 1.35 26.09
N VAL A 40 5.77 0.13 25.97
CA VAL A 40 6.02 -0.74 27.13
C VAL A 40 7.02 -0.08 28.08
N ARG A 41 8.12 0.49 27.57
CA ARG A 41 9.11 1.20 28.40
C ARG A 41 8.54 2.45 29.05
N ASN A 42 7.77 3.25 28.32
CA ASN A 42 7.14 4.47 28.84
C ASN A 42 6.15 4.17 29.96
N ASN A 43 5.50 3.00 29.94
CA ASN A 43 4.60 2.55 30.99
C ASN A 43 5.32 1.75 32.10
N GLY A 44 6.66 1.74 32.14
CA GLY A 44 7.47 1.07 33.16
C GLY A 44 7.44 -0.46 33.08
N GLY A 45 7.02 -1.01 31.94
CA GLY A 45 6.86 -2.44 31.72
C GLY A 45 8.14 -3.17 31.33
N ASN A 46 8.13 -4.49 31.52
CA ASN A 46 9.18 -5.38 31.03
C ASN A 46 8.90 -5.77 29.56
N THR A 47 9.96 -5.91 28.78
CA THR A 47 9.91 -6.32 27.36
C THR A 47 9.61 -7.81 27.16
N ASP A 48 9.54 -8.60 28.24
CA ASP A 48 9.06 -9.98 28.20
C ASP A 48 7.65 -10.06 27.58
N TRP A 49 7.46 -10.98 26.63
CA TRP A 49 6.23 -11.04 25.81
C TRP A 49 4.95 -11.17 26.65
N HIS A 50 5.00 -12.00 27.69
CA HIS A 50 3.86 -12.21 28.58
C HIS A 50 3.60 -11.04 29.53
N ALA A 51 4.63 -10.25 29.87
CA ALA A 51 4.50 -9.07 30.72
C ALA A 51 4.03 -7.85 29.93
N ALA A 52 4.51 -7.69 28.69
CA ALA A 52 4.19 -6.57 27.80
C ALA A 52 2.67 -6.37 27.63
N LYS A 53 1.87 -7.45 27.63
CA LYS A 53 0.40 -7.41 27.49
C LYS A 53 -0.32 -6.60 28.57
N HIS A 54 0.31 -6.41 29.74
CA HIS A 54 -0.20 -5.63 30.86
C HIS A 54 0.30 -4.19 30.86
N SER A 55 1.39 -3.92 30.15
CA SER A 55 2.02 -2.60 30.06
C SER A 55 1.55 -1.80 28.85
N VAL A 56 0.81 -2.42 27.92
CA VAL A 56 0.24 -1.76 26.74
C VAL A 56 -1.15 -1.25 27.06
N LYS A 57 -1.36 0.06 26.85
CA LYS A 57 -2.68 0.68 27.00
C LYS A 57 -3.59 0.33 25.82
N CYS A 58 -4.89 0.38 26.05
CA CYS A 58 -5.86 0.23 24.96
C CYS A 58 -5.65 1.32 23.89
N PRO A 59 -5.72 1.00 22.58
CA PRO A 59 -5.67 1.98 21.50
C PRO A 59 -6.69 3.12 21.65
N LYS A 60 -7.90 2.79 22.11
CA LYS A 60 -8.97 3.76 22.38
C LYS A 60 -8.94 4.33 23.80
N ARG A 61 -7.86 4.10 24.56
CA ARG A 61 -7.66 4.56 25.95
C ARG A 61 -8.79 4.19 26.92
N CYS A 62 -9.52 3.10 26.66
CA CYS A 62 -10.50 2.61 27.62
C CYS A 62 -9.78 1.98 28.84
N PRO A 63 -10.42 1.88 30.01
CA PRO A 63 -9.80 1.41 31.26
C PRO A 63 -9.54 -0.12 31.31
N SER A 64 -9.44 -0.79 30.15
CA SER A 64 -9.16 -2.22 30.09
C SER A 64 -7.77 -2.53 30.63
N PRO A 65 -7.64 -3.44 31.61
CA PRO A 65 -6.35 -3.80 32.21
C PRO A 65 -5.52 -4.76 31.34
N ILE A 66 -6.12 -5.34 30.29
CA ILE A 66 -5.49 -6.39 29.48
C ILE A 66 -5.66 -6.11 27.98
N VAL A 67 -4.53 -6.09 27.28
CA VAL A 67 -4.45 -6.05 25.81
C VAL A 67 -3.88 -7.38 25.31
N SER A 68 -4.53 -7.99 24.33
CA SER A 68 -4.00 -9.16 23.63
C SER A 68 -2.96 -8.72 22.61
N LEU A 69 -1.77 -9.31 22.64
CA LEU A 69 -0.74 -9.09 21.62
C LEU A 69 -0.67 -10.33 20.73
N ALA A 70 -0.71 -10.13 19.41
CA ALA A 70 -0.57 -11.19 18.42
C ALA A 70 0.51 -10.80 17.40
N PRO A 71 1.60 -11.58 17.25
CA PRO A 71 2.64 -11.27 16.28
C PRO A 71 2.15 -11.57 14.86
N ILE A 72 2.41 -10.64 13.96
CA ILE A 72 2.22 -10.78 12.52
C ILE A 72 3.61 -10.98 11.92
N PRO A 73 4.01 -12.23 11.62
CA PRO A 73 5.34 -12.51 11.05
C PRO A 73 5.47 -11.83 9.68
N TYR A 74 6.67 -11.28 9.41
CA TYR A 74 6.98 -10.53 8.18
C TYR A 74 6.04 -9.34 7.93
N GLY A 75 5.51 -8.75 9.00
CA GLY A 75 4.60 -7.60 8.92
C GLY A 75 5.25 -6.41 8.23
N LYS A 76 6.49 -6.06 8.62
CA LYS A 76 7.25 -4.95 8.01
C LYS A 76 7.51 -5.19 6.53
N GLU A 77 7.94 -6.40 6.15
CA GLU A 77 8.20 -6.73 4.75
C GLU A 77 6.93 -6.69 3.90
N ARG A 78 5.81 -7.23 4.41
CA ARG A 78 4.52 -7.17 3.71
C ARG A 78 4.03 -5.73 3.57
N ALA A 79 4.13 -4.91 4.62
CA ALA A 79 3.77 -3.51 4.59
C ALA A 79 4.63 -2.73 3.59
N ARG A 80 5.95 -2.97 3.56
CA ARG A 80 6.88 -2.37 2.59
C ARG A 80 6.55 -2.77 1.17
N ARG A 81 6.29 -4.07 0.90
CA ARG A 81 5.88 -4.55 -0.42
C ARG A 81 4.56 -3.91 -0.87
N GLN A 82 3.61 -3.76 0.05
CA GLN A 82 2.33 -3.11 -0.24
C GLN A 82 2.51 -1.62 -0.55
N ALA A 83 3.30 -0.90 0.26
CA ALA A 83 3.63 0.51 0.03
C ALA A 83 4.37 0.71 -1.30
N HIS A 84 5.30 -0.19 -1.63
CA HIS A 84 6.02 -0.14 -2.90
C HIS A 84 5.09 -0.37 -4.09
N ARG A 85 4.18 -1.35 -4.01
CA ARG A 85 3.14 -1.57 -5.04
C ARG A 85 2.24 -0.34 -5.21
N HIS A 86 1.82 0.26 -4.10
CA HIS A 86 1.02 1.48 -4.10
C HIS A 86 1.74 2.61 -4.83
N ALA A 87 3.00 2.89 -4.48
CA ALA A 87 3.81 3.91 -5.10
C ALA A 87 4.01 3.67 -6.62
N LEU A 88 4.30 2.41 -7.02
CA LEU A 88 4.48 2.06 -8.42
C LEU A 88 3.20 2.29 -9.26
N ILE A 89 2.04 1.93 -8.71
CA ILE A 89 0.75 2.11 -9.39
C ILE A 89 0.48 3.60 -9.58
N ASN A 90 0.54 4.41 -8.51
CA ASN A 90 0.21 5.83 -8.62
C ASN A 90 1.23 6.61 -9.43
N LEU A 91 2.52 6.33 -9.31
CA LEU A 91 3.52 7.01 -10.14
C LEU A 91 3.30 6.73 -11.63
N ALA A 92 3.02 5.48 -11.98
CA ALA A 92 2.70 5.12 -13.36
C ALA A 92 1.42 5.80 -13.85
N LEU A 93 0.37 5.85 -13.02
CA LEU A 93 -0.87 6.56 -13.35
C LEU A 93 -0.66 8.07 -13.53
N THR A 94 0.15 8.71 -12.69
CA THR A 94 0.50 10.13 -12.84
C THR A 94 1.14 10.41 -14.20
N ILE A 95 2.12 9.59 -14.60
CA ILE A 95 2.77 9.71 -15.92
C ILE A 95 1.73 9.57 -17.05
N LEU A 96 0.82 8.58 -16.96
CA LEU A 96 -0.21 8.37 -17.98
C LEU A 96 -1.26 9.50 -17.99
N ARG A 97 -1.60 10.08 -16.85
CA ARG A 97 -2.52 11.22 -16.72
C ARG A 97 -1.93 12.46 -17.36
N GLU A 98 -0.68 12.79 -17.04
CA GLU A 98 0.04 13.92 -17.64
C GLU A 98 0.21 13.76 -19.16
N ALA A 99 0.53 12.55 -19.61
CA ALA A 99 0.56 12.23 -21.03
C ALA A 99 -0.83 12.37 -21.69
N ALA A 100 -1.89 11.92 -21.02
CA ALA A 100 -3.26 12.07 -21.52
C ALA A 100 -3.67 13.54 -21.63
N ASN A 101 -3.33 14.38 -20.65
CA ASN A 101 -3.61 15.82 -20.67
C ASN A 101 -2.90 16.54 -21.83
N ARG A 102 -1.66 16.15 -22.12
CA ARG A 102 -0.88 16.73 -23.24
C ARG A 102 -1.23 16.12 -24.60
N SER A 103 -1.97 15.01 -24.63
CA SER A 103 -2.17 14.23 -25.85
C SER A 103 -2.95 14.97 -26.95
N ALA A 104 -3.75 15.98 -26.62
CA ALA A 104 -4.43 16.80 -27.63
C ALA A 104 -3.46 17.63 -28.49
N TYR A 105 -2.27 17.99 -27.96
CA TYR A 105 -1.40 19.01 -28.56
C TYR A 105 -0.05 18.49 -29.05
N GLN A 106 0.44 17.36 -28.51
CA GLN A 106 1.79 16.86 -28.81
C GLN A 106 1.88 15.35 -28.75
N ALA A 107 2.77 14.72 -29.53
CA ALA A 107 3.03 13.29 -29.43
C ALA A 107 3.46 12.88 -28.01
N VAL A 108 2.85 11.84 -27.45
CA VAL A 108 3.10 11.34 -26.07
C VAL A 108 3.54 9.88 -26.03
N GLY A 109 3.92 9.30 -27.18
CA GLY A 109 4.49 7.96 -27.28
C GLY A 109 5.95 7.90 -26.81
N THR A 110 6.23 8.39 -25.61
CA THR A 110 7.58 8.48 -25.06
C THR A 110 7.98 7.20 -24.31
N ILE A 111 9.26 7.07 -23.96
CA ILE A 111 9.79 5.92 -23.23
C ILE A 111 9.16 5.84 -21.83
N GLU A 112 8.93 6.98 -21.17
CA GLU A 112 8.31 7.06 -19.85
C GLU A 112 6.90 6.46 -19.86
N VAL A 113 6.09 6.79 -20.88
CA VAL A 113 4.75 6.21 -21.05
C VAL A 113 4.82 4.70 -21.28
N ARG A 114 5.76 4.23 -22.09
CA ARG A 114 5.95 2.79 -22.33
C ARG A 114 6.36 2.06 -21.05
N LEU A 115 7.24 2.64 -20.25
CA LEU A 115 7.67 2.09 -18.96
C LEU A 115 6.52 2.08 -17.95
N ALA A 116 5.73 3.16 -17.86
CA ALA A 116 4.56 3.23 -17.00
C ALA A 116 3.53 2.14 -17.34
N LEU A 117 3.24 1.92 -18.62
CA LEU A 117 2.37 0.83 -19.07
C LEU A 117 2.94 -0.55 -18.72
N HIS A 118 4.25 -0.73 -18.83
CA HIS A 118 4.91 -1.98 -18.44
C HIS A 118 4.80 -2.26 -16.95
N VAL A 119 4.99 -1.24 -16.11
CA VAL A 119 4.82 -1.33 -14.64
C VAL A 119 3.39 -1.68 -14.27
N LEU A 120 2.39 -1.17 -14.99
CA LEU A 120 0.96 -1.45 -14.73
C LEU A 120 0.50 -2.84 -15.19
N ARG A 121 1.23 -3.49 -16.09
CA ARG A 121 0.88 -4.82 -16.65
C ARG A 121 0.47 -5.88 -15.62
N PRO A 122 1.23 -6.14 -14.54
CA PRO A 122 0.84 -7.13 -13.53
C PRO A 122 -0.41 -6.74 -12.72
N PHE A 123 -0.75 -5.45 -12.66
CA PHE A 123 -1.85 -4.95 -11.83
C PHE A 123 -3.18 -4.86 -12.60
N VAL A 124 -3.15 -4.40 -13.85
CA VAL A 124 -4.36 -4.24 -14.69
C VAL A 124 -4.90 -5.58 -15.17
N ARG A 125 -4.02 -6.57 -15.39
CA ARG A 125 -4.33 -7.92 -15.92
C ARG A 125 -5.06 -7.97 -17.27
N ASP A 126 -5.26 -6.81 -17.91
CA ASP A 126 -5.83 -6.68 -19.24
C ASP A 126 -4.82 -5.97 -20.15
N GLN A 127 -4.20 -6.76 -21.04
CA GLN A 127 -3.22 -6.26 -21.99
C GLN A 127 -3.86 -5.41 -23.10
N HIS A 128 -5.14 -5.59 -23.39
CA HIS A 128 -5.83 -4.83 -24.42
C HIS A 128 -5.90 -3.34 -24.03
N LEU A 129 -6.27 -3.04 -22.79
CA LEU A 129 -6.32 -1.66 -22.28
C LEU A 129 -4.97 -0.94 -22.39
N LEU A 130 -3.88 -1.62 -22.03
CA LEU A 130 -2.53 -1.05 -22.10
C LEU A 130 -2.08 -0.83 -23.55
N SER A 131 -2.44 -1.76 -24.44
CA SER A 131 -2.12 -1.67 -25.87
C SER A 131 -2.93 -0.58 -26.56
N GLU A 132 -4.20 -0.41 -26.18
CA GLU A 132 -5.08 0.66 -26.67
C GLU A 132 -4.52 2.03 -26.30
N TYR A 133 -4.08 2.22 -25.05
CA TYR A 133 -3.40 3.45 -24.63
C TYR A 133 -2.16 3.71 -25.49
N TRP A 134 -1.28 2.70 -25.65
CA TRP A 134 -0.04 2.86 -26.41
C TRP A 134 -0.30 3.21 -27.88
N ARG A 135 -1.30 2.59 -28.51
CA ARG A 135 -1.71 2.91 -29.87
C ARG A 135 -2.14 4.38 -29.96
N SER A 136 -3.04 4.83 -29.09
CA SER A 136 -3.46 6.23 -29.04
C SER A 136 -2.30 7.20 -28.81
N ALA A 137 -1.34 6.82 -27.96
CA ALA A 137 -0.15 7.62 -27.67
C ALA A 137 0.80 7.76 -28.87
N THR A 138 0.84 6.78 -29.78
CA THR A 138 1.81 6.72 -30.89
C THR A 138 1.25 7.17 -32.24
N ILE A 139 -0.06 7.47 -32.36
CA ILE A 139 -0.66 7.96 -33.60
C ILE A 139 0.05 9.21 -34.11
N GLN A 140 0.45 9.17 -35.38
CA GLN A 140 0.97 10.28 -36.17
C GLN A 140 0.38 10.24 -37.60
N PRO A 141 -0.02 11.38 -38.19
CA PRO A 141 -0.09 12.72 -37.59
C PRO A 141 -1.16 12.80 -36.48
N ARG A 142 -0.98 13.72 -35.54
CA ARG A 142 -1.92 13.93 -34.43
C ARG A 142 -3.14 14.68 -34.95
N HIS A 143 -4.32 14.08 -34.80
CA HIS A 143 -5.59 14.75 -35.09
C HIS A 143 -6.25 15.23 -33.79
N PRO A 144 -7.04 16.33 -33.81
CA PRO A 144 -7.67 16.90 -32.60
C PRO A 144 -8.58 15.94 -31.81
N TRP A 145 -9.16 14.94 -32.49
CA TRP A 145 -9.97 13.89 -31.85
C TRP A 145 -9.15 12.74 -31.25
N THR A 146 -7.83 12.75 -31.43
CA THR A 146 -6.94 11.72 -30.91
C THR A 146 -6.56 12.07 -29.47
N SER A 147 -7.15 11.37 -28.50
CA SER A 147 -6.93 11.64 -27.08
C SER A 147 -6.66 10.35 -26.32
N CYS A 148 -5.69 10.40 -25.40
CA CYS A 148 -5.39 9.29 -24.50
C CYS A 148 -6.25 9.33 -23.21
N GLN A 149 -7.14 10.31 -23.06
CA GLN A 149 -8.00 10.47 -21.88
C GLN A 149 -8.93 9.27 -21.65
N LEU A 150 -9.55 8.78 -22.72
CA LEU A 150 -10.50 7.67 -22.61
C LEU A 150 -9.79 6.33 -22.33
N PRO A 151 -8.67 5.98 -23.00
CA PRO A 151 -7.84 4.85 -22.60
C PRO A 151 -7.31 4.96 -21.16
N TYR A 152 -6.87 6.15 -20.73
CA TYR A 152 -6.45 6.40 -19.35
C TYR A 152 -7.57 6.05 -18.35
N ARG A 153 -8.76 6.63 -18.57
CA ARG A 153 -9.94 6.43 -17.71
C ARG A 153 -10.30 4.96 -17.57
N ARG A 154 -10.24 4.18 -18.66
CA ARG A 154 -10.49 2.73 -18.62
C ARG A 154 -9.45 1.98 -17.78
N ILE A 155 -8.17 2.34 -17.88
CA ILE A 155 -7.11 1.74 -17.05
C ILE A 155 -7.34 2.06 -15.56
N ALA A 156 -7.61 3.33 -15.23
CA ALA A 156 -7.86 3.76 -13.86
C ALA A 156 -9.09 3.07 -13.25
N LEU A 157 -10.20 3.01 -13.99
CA LEU A 157 -11.41 2.28 -13.58
C LEU A 157 -11.12 0.80 -13.35
N ARG A 158 -10.36 0.15 -14.25
CA ARG A 158 -10.01 -1.26 -14.10
C ARG A 158 -9.20 -1.53 -12.84
N LEU A 159 -8.28 -0.64 -12.49
CA LEU A 159 -7.51 -0.75 -11.25
C LEU A 159 -8.41 -0.60 -10.01
N ILE A 160 -9.38 0.32 -10.04
CA ILE A 160 -10.36 0.51 -8.96
C ILE A 160 -11.24 -0.75 -8.80
N GLU A 161 -11.73 -1.33 -9.89
CA GLU A 161 -12.50 -2.60 -9.89
C GLU A 161 -11.72 -3.76 -9.28
N LEU A 162 -10.39 -3.76 -9.44
CA LEU A 162 -9.49 -4.77 -8.88
C LEU A 162 -9.02 -4.44 -7.46
N GLU A 163 -9.65 -3.44 -6.81
CA GLU A 163 -9.32 -2.95 -5.46
C GLU A 163 -7.84 -2.51 -5.33
N ALA A 164 -7.21 -2.09 -6.43
CA ALA A 164 -5.86 -1.54 -6.37
C ALA A 164 -5.88 -0.16 -5.70
N PRO A 165 -4.81 0.18 -4.95
CA PRO A 165 -4.74 1.46 -4.24
C PRO A 165 -4.45 2.60 -5.23
N VAL A 166 -5.52 3.25 -5.71
CA VAL A 166 -5.46 4.41 -6.60
C VAL A 166 -5.76 5.68 -5.80
N GLU A 167 -4.80 6.61 -5.79
CA GLU A 167 -4.94 7.92 -5.17
C GLU A 167 -6.02 8.77 -5.84
N GLU A 168 -6.64 9.67 -5.08
CA GLU A 168 -7.78 10.49 -5.52
C GLU A 168 -7.46 11.32 -6.77
N GLU A 169 -6.24 11.84 -6.86
CA GLU A 169 -5.73 12.57 -8.02
C GLU A 169 -5.71 11.74 -9.30
N ASN A 170 -5.49 10.43 -9.19
CA ASN A 170 -5.40 9.50 -10.31
C ASN A 170 -6.73 8.81 -10.63
N ARG A 171 -7.81 9.21 -9.95
CA ARG A 171 -9.16 8.73 -10.28
C ARG A 171 -9.65 9.34 -11.61
N PRO A 172 -10.52 8.61 -12.32
CA PRO A 172 -11.04 9.01 -13.63
C PRO A 172 -12.00 10.20 -13.61
#